data_AF-A0A2U2IYW2-F1
#
_entry.id   AF-A0A2U2IYW2-F1
#
_cell.length_a   1.000
_cell.length_b   1.000
_cell.length_c   1.000
_cell.angle_alpha   90.00
_cell.angle_beta   90.00
_cell.angle_gamma   90.00
#
_symmetry.space_group_name_H-M   'P 1'
#
loop_
_entity.id
_entity.type
_entity.pdbx_description
1 polymer ?
#
loop_
_entity_poly.entity_id
_entity_poly.type
_entity_poly.pdbx_seq_one_letter_code
_entity_poly.pdbx_strand_id
1 'polypeptide(L)'
;MRRAFAIPLLLILSAGPVVPAHAHKGHERNEAVETPAAEPGNASVATAPAVTQPEETEAPSSSAFERLLDWLGRLHPSVVHFPLAFLPAALFTAVIGRRRAGFDEATRFLILAGGLTAPVAMLLGWLDGGWSLWDRDQIMTVHRWLGTAIGVGGLGLVAWVLARPSHVRGNAMLAVLVVMTAAILVQGWHGGALIHGVDHLAW
;
A
#
# COMPACT_ATOMS: atom_id res chain seq x y z
N MET A 1 8.81 33.78 -27.49
CA MET A 1 7.43 33.58 -27.01
C MET A 1 7.32 32.16 -26.42
N ARG A 2 7.30 32.00 -25.10
CA ARG A 2 7.18 30.68 -24.44
C ARG A 2 5.71 30.44 -24.08
N ARG A 3 5.08 29.46 -24.70
CA ARG A 3 3.73 29.01 -24.33
C ARG A 3 3.82 28.24 -23.01
N ALA A 4 3.28 28.80 -21.94
CA ALA A 4 3.14 28.12 -20.67
C ALA A 4 1.95 27.15 -20.78
N PHE A 5 2.24 25.86 -20.92
CA PHE A 5 1.24 24.82 -20.67
C PHE A 5 1.23 24.55 -19.17
N ALA A 6 0.19 25.02 -18.48
CA ALA A 6 -0.13 24.62 -17.13
C ALA A 6 -0.84 23.26 -17.22
N ILE A 7 -0.22 22.22 -16.69
CA ILE A 7 -0.88 20.92 -16.47
C ILE A 7 -1.45 20.98 -15.06
N PRO A 8 -2.78 20.83 -14.87
CA PRO A 8 -3.34 20.82 -13.53
C PRO A 8 -2.94 19.52 -12.82
N LEU A 9 -2.19 19.66 -11.72
CA LEU A 9 -1.95 18.58 -10.76
C LEU A 9 -3.22 18.43 -9.92
N LEU A 10 -4.04 17.44 -10.23
CA LEU A 10 -5.23 17.12 -9.43
C LEU A 10 -4.80 16.36 -8.18
N LEU A 11 -4.49 17.09 -7.11
CA LEU A 11 -4.34 16.53 -5.77
C LEU A 11 -5.74 16.32 -5.18
N ILE A 12 -6.27 15.10 -5.30
CA ILE A 12 -7.42 14.69 -4.49
C ILE A 12 -6.88 14.33 -3.11
N LEU A 13 -6.86 15.32 -2.22
CA LEU A 13 -6.60 15.10 -0.80
C LEU A 13 -7.94 14.79 -0.13
N SER A 14 -8.32 13.51 -0.04
CA SER A 14 -9.44 13.10 0.80
C SER A 14 -9.00 13.10 2.27
N ALA A 15 -9.12 14.25 2.92
CA ALA A 15 -9.06 14.32 4.38
C ALA A 15 -10.31 13.64 4.95
N GLY A 16 -10.20 12.35 5.27
CA GLY A 16 -11.17 11.70 6.17
C GLY A 16 -11.09 12.32 7.57
N PRO A 17 -12.17 12.29 8.36
CA PRO A 17 -12.15 12.85 9.70
C PRO A 17 -11.12 12.10 10.56
N VAL A 18 -10.16 12.85 11.12
CA VAL A 18 -9.29 12.37 12.19
C VAL A 18 -10.15 12.31 13.46
N VAL A 19 -10.67 11.12 13.78
CA VAL A 19 -11.29 10.88 15.08
C VAL A 19 -10.15 10.68 16.08
N PRO A 20 -10.04 11.50 17.16
CA PRO A 20 -9.05 11.27 18.19
C PRO A 20 -9.33 9.96 18.91
N ALA A 21 -8.36 9.06 18.92
CA ALA A 21 -8.42 7.77 19.60
C ALA A 21 -8.32 7.95 21.13
N HIS A 22 -9.39 8.44 21.77
CA HIS A 22 -9.52 8.48 23.23
C HIS A 22 -10.98 8.24 23.64
N ALA A 23 -11.45 7.00 23.49
CA ALA A 23 -12.46 6.37 24.34
C ALA A 23 -12.88 5.04 23.72
N HIS A 24 -12.44 3.92 24.27
CA HIS A 24 -13.27 2.74 24.56
C HIS A 24 -12.42 1.77 25.38
N LYS A 25 -12.38 2.00 26.69
CA LYS A 25 -12.07 0.98 27.68
C LYS A 25 -13.37 0.28 28.05
N GLY A 26 -13.37 -1.05 27.98
CA GLY A 26 -14.16 -1.88 28.88
C GLY A 26 -15.27 -2.72 28.24
N HIS A 27 -15.22 -4.02 28.59
CA HIS A 27 -16.34 -4.96 28.75
C HIS A 27 -16.92 -5.55 27.44
N GLU A 28 -17.06 -6.86 27.22
CA GLU A 28 -17.08 -8.03 28.10
C GLU A 28 -16.49 -9.30 27.45
N ARG A 29 -15.92 -10.11 28.32
CA ARG A 29 -15.50 -11.50 28.12
C ARG A 29 -16.56 -12.37 28.80
N ASN A 30 -16.91 -13.49 28.15
CA ASN A 30 -17.71 -14.64 28.60
C ASN A 30 -19.17 -14.67 28.15
N GLU A 31 -19.45 -15.52 27.16
CA GLU A 31 -20.62 -16.39 27.20
C GLU A 31 -20.11 -17.84 27.24
N ALA A 32 -19.84 -18.33 28.45
CA ALA A 32 -19.79 -19.76 28.72
C ALA A 32 -21.21 -20.19 29.05
N VAL A 33 -21.84 -20.94 28.14
CA VAL A 33 -23.18 -21.50 28.34
C VAL A 33 -23.10 -22.53 29.48
N GLU A 34 -23.78 -22.23 30.59
CA GLU A 34 -23.99 -23.15 31.70
C GLU A 34 -24.75 -24.40 31.24
N THR A 35 -24.18 -25.57 31.50
CA THR A 35 -24.81 -26.87 31.30
C THR A 35 -25.45 -27.30 32.63
N PRO A 36 -26.74 -27.67 32.69
CA PRO A 36 -27.30 -28.22 33.92
C PRO A 36 -26.89 -29.68 34.13
N ALA A 37 -26.81 -30.04 35.41
CA ALA A 37 -26.28 -31.27 36.00
C ALA A 37 -26.81 -32.58 35.41
N ALA A 38 -25.93 -33.61 35.39
CA ALA A 38 -26.25 -35.00 35.09
C ALA A 38 -26.29 -35.85 36.38
N GLU A 39 -27.35 -36.64 36.54
CA GLU A 39 -27.38 -37.83 37.41
C GLU A 39 -27.10 -39.11 36.58
N PRO A 40 -26.58 -40.20 37.19
CA PRO A 40 -26.07 -41.35 36.46
C PRO A 40 -27.14 -42.43 36.26
N GLY A 41 -27.28 -42.96 35.03
CA GLY A 41 -28.21 -44.06 34.75
C GLY A 41 -28.07 -44.67 33.36
N ASN A 42 -27.27 -45.73 33.27
CA ASN A 42 -27.42 -46.95 32.47
C ASN A 42 -27.72 -46.89 30.95
N ALA A 43 -26.70 -47.32 30.19
CA ALA A 43 -26.71 -48.24 29.05
C ALA A 43 -27.74 -48.06 27.90
N SER A 44 -27.22 -47.72 26.71
CA SER A 44 -27.58 -48.41 25.46
C SER A 44 -26.57 -48.05 24.35
N VAL A 45 -25.89 -49.06 23.81
CA VAL A 45 -25.13 -48.96 22.56
C VAL A 45 -26.14 -48.74 21.43
N ALA A 46 -26.12 -47.55 20.83
CA ALA A 46 -26.82 -47.26 19.59
C ALA A 46 -25.81 -46.69 18.60
N THR A 47 -25.44 -47.51 17.64
CA THR A 47 -24.63 -47.16 16.47
C THR A 47 -25.37 -46.09 15.67
N ALA A 48 -24.95 -44.84 15.80
CA ALA A 48 -25.47 -43.75 14.97
C ALA A 48 -25.00 -43.94 13.51
N PRO A 49 -25.86 -43.69 12.51
CA PRO A 49 -25.45 -43.81 11.12
C PRO A 49 -24.39 -42.76 10.80
N ALA A 50 -23.39 -43.15 10.00
CA ALA A 50 -22.38 -42.25 9.50
C ALA A 50 -23.06 -41.06 8.80
N VAL A 51 -22.93 -39.88 9.42
CA VAL A 51 -23.21 -38.62 8.74
C VAL A 51 -22.13 -38.49 7.69
N THR A 52 -22.48 -38.79 6.44
CA THR A 52 -21.71 -38.40 5.28
C THR A 52 -21.61 -36.88 5.32
N GLN A 53 -20.45 -36.36 5.72
CA GLN A 53 -20.13 -34.97 5.46
C GLN A 53 -20.28 -34.77 3.95
N PRO A 54 -20.96 -33.71 3.49
CA PRO A 54 -20.91 -33.36 2.08
C PRO A 54 -19.43 -33.22 1.74
N GLU A 55 -18.97 -34.03 0.79
CA GLU A 55 -17.68 -33.88 0.15
C GLU A 55 -17.57 -32.40 -0.23
N GLU A 56 -16.72 -31.64 0.48
CA GLU A 56 -16.38 -30.28 0.09
C GLU A 56 -15.83 -30.39 -1.32
N THR A 57 -16.67 -30.06 -2.29
CA THR A 57 -16.30 -30.08 -3.70
C THR A 57 -15.14 -29.11 -3.82
N GLU A 58 -13.93 -29.63 -3.99
CA GLU A 58 -12.71 -28.86 -4.13
C GLU A 58 -12.99 -27.67 -5.05
N ALA A 59 -12.83 -26.46 -4.52
CA ALA A 59 -13.00 -25.24 -5.28
C ALA A 59 -12.20 -25.36 -6.59
N PRO A 60 -12.74 -24.89 -7.74
CA PRO A 60 -12.10 -25.10 -9.03
C PRO A 60 -10.65 -24.61 -8.97
N SER A 61 -9.72 -25.49 -9.34
CA SER A 61 -8.30 -25.16 -9.42
C SER A 61 -8.15 -23.85 -10.20
N SER A 62 -7.66 -22.80 -9.54
CA SER A 62 -7.48 -21.47 -10.13
C SER A 62 -6.84 -21.57 -11.52
N SER A 63 -7.18 -20.71 -12.47
CA SER A 63 -6.54 -20.77 -13.78
C SER A 63 -5.01 -20.55 -13.68
N ALA A 64 -4.22 -21.04 -14.65
CA ALA A 64 -2.78 -20.80 -14.65
C ALA A 64 -2.43 -19.30 -14.68
N PHE A 65 -3.31 -18.51 -15.28
CA PHE A 65 -3.22 -17.06 -15.33
C PHE A 65 -3.45 -16.42 -13.97
N GLU A 66 -4.47 -16.83 -13.22
CA GLU A 66 -4.70 -16.35 -11.84
C GLU A 66 -3.52 -16.63 -10.93
N ARG A 67 -2.93 -17.83 -11.01
CA ARG A 67 -1.72 -18.17 -10.24
C ARG A 67 -0.54 -17.27 -10.57
N LEU A 68 -0.39 -16.90 -11.85
CA LEU A 68 0.65 -15.98 -12.28
C LEU A 68 0.42 -14.57 -11.72
N LEU A 69 -0.83 -14.08 -11.74
CA LEU A 69 -1.18 -12.77 -11.18
C LEU A 69 -0.98 -12.72 -9.65
N ASP A 70 -1.39 -13.76 -8.93
CA ASP A 70 -1.12 -13.90 -7.48
C ASP A 70 0.39 -13.87 -7.20
N TRP A 71 1.17 -14.67 -7.95
CA TRP A 71 2.61 -14.71 -7.80
C TRP A 71 3.28 -13.35 -8.08
N LEU A 72 2.80 -12.61 -9.09
CA LEU A 72 3.28 -11.25 -9.36
C LEU A 72 2.93 -10.29 -8.23
N GLY A 73 1.70 -10.35 -7.69
CA GLY A 73 1.26 -9.53 -6.56
C GLY A 73 2.20 -9.63 -5.35
N ARG A 74 2.64 -10.86 -5.03
CA ARG A 74 3.61 -11.13 -3.93
C ARG A 74 4.96 -10.43 -4.08
N LEU A 75 5.31 -9.93 -5.28
CA LEU A 75 6.52 -9.12 -5.48
C LEU A 75 6.36 -7.67 -5.01
N HIS A 76 5.15 -7.23 -4.64
CA HIS A 76 4.89 -5.86 -4.19
C HIS A 76 5.86 -5.38 -3.10
N PRO A 77 6.10 -6.12 -2.00
CA PRO A 77 7.08 -5.72 -0.98
C PRO A 77 8.48 -5.48 -1.55
N SER A 78 8.96 -6.33 -2.45
CA SER A 78 10.30 -6.19 -3.05
C SER A 78 10.43 -4.89 -3.86
N VAL A 79 9.38 -4.52 -4.59
CA VAL A 79 9.38 -3.32 -5.45
C VAL A 79 9.21 -2.03 -4.63
N VAL A 80 8.44 -2.04 -3.54
CA VAL A 80 8.29 -0.84 -2.69
C VAL A 80 9.49 -0.56 -1.79
N HIS A 81 10.26 -1.58 -1.37
CA HIS A 81 11.38 -1.37 -0.45
C HIS A 81 12.68 -0.95 -1.13
N PHE A 82 12.96 -1.48 -2.32
CA PHE A 82 14.23 -1.22 -3.00
C PHE A 82 14.12 -0.12 -4.07
N PRO A 83 13.53 -0.36 -5.25
CA PRO A 83 13.60 0.62 -6.33
C PRO A 83 12.73 1.86 -6.11
N LEU A 84 11.68 1.80 -5.27
CA LEU A 84 10.87 2.99 -4.94
C LEU A 84 11.65 4.01 -4.09
N ALA A 85 12.65 3.57 -3.31
CA ALA A 85 13.51 4.42 -2.51
C ALA A 85 14.39 5.38 -3.34
N PHE A 86 14.44 5.20 -4.67
CA PHE A 86 15.11 6.13 -5.57
C PHE A 86 14.45 7.52 -5.61
N LEU A 87 13.16 7.67 -5.30
CA LEU A 87 12.52 8.99 -5.25
C LEU A 87 12.99 9.85 -4.05
N PRO A 88 13.03 9.33 -2.81
CA PRO A 88 13.73 10.01 -1.70
C PRO A 88 15.20 10.30 -2.00
N ALA A 89 15.93 9.36 -2.64
CA ALA A 89 17.30 9.59 -3.04
C ALA A 89 17.43 10.72 -4.09
N ALA A 90 16.49 10.81 -5.04
CA ALA A 90 16.44 11.89 -6.02
C ALA A 90 16.25 13.25 -5.36
N LEU A 91 15.40 13.35 -4.32
CA LEU A 91 15.25 14.56 -3.53
C LEU A 91 16.59 14.95 -2.90
N PHE A 92 17.28 13.99 -2.28
CA PHE A 92 18.56 14.22 -1.63
C PHE A 92 19.62 14.73 -2.62
N THR A 93 19.77 14.08 -3.78
CA THR A 93 20.73 14.53 -4.81
C THR A 93 20.33 15.88 -5.40
N ALA A 94 19.03 16.15 -5.58
CA ALA A 94 18.56 17.43 -6.10
C ALA A 94 18.89 18.59 -5.14
N VAL A 95 18.73 18.37 -3.83
CA VAL A 95 19.05 19.35 -2.77
C VAL A 95 20.56 19.60 -2.70
N ILE A 96 21.37 18.55 -2.67
CA ILE A 96 22.84 18.67 -2.67
C ILE A 96 23.33 19.36 -3.94
N GLY A 97 22.77 18.97 -5.08
CA GLY A 97 23.09 19.53 -6.38
C GLY A 97 22.99 21.05 -6.38
N ARG A 98 22.04 21.65 -5.65
CA ARG A 98 21.92 23.13 -5.57
C ARG A 98 23.21 23.83 -5.15
N ARG A 99 24.07 23.17 -4.38
CA ARG A 99 25.35 23.71 -3.93
C ARG A 99 26.56 23.08 -4.61
N ARG A 100 26.39 21.94 -5.31
CA ARG A 100 27.47 21.19 -5.94
C ARG A 100 27.12 20.82 -7.37
N ALA A 101 27.98 21.17 -8.32
CA ALA A 101 27.84 20.75 -9.71
C ALA A 101 27.96 19.23 -9.87
N GLY A 102 27.45 18.68 -10.98
CA GLY A 102 27.61 17.26 -11.35
C GLY A 102 26.55 16.30 -10.81
N PHE A 103 25.48 16.78 -10.17
CA PHE A 103 24.39 15.94 -9.65
C PHE A 103 23.17 15.83 -10.57
N ASP A 104 23.17 16.49 -11.73
CA ASP A 104 21.99 16.59 -12.60
C ASP A 104 21.61 15.24 -13.19
N GLU A 105 22.59 14.54 -13.77
CA GLU A 105 22.43 13.21 -14.36
C GLU A 105 22.05 12.17 -13.31
N ALA A 106 22.67 12.20 -12.13
CA ALA A 106 22.32 11.32 -11.02
C ALA A 106 20.88 11.58 -10.54
N THR A 107 20.50 12.85 -10.36
CA THR A 107 19.14 13.24 -9.98
C THR A 107 18.14 12.78 -11.03
N ARG A 108 18.45 13.03 -12.31
CA ARG A 108 17.60 12.63 -13.44
C ARG A 108 17.39 11.12 -13.49
N PHE A 109 18.47 10.35 -13.35
CA PHE A 109 18.42 8.89 -13.31
C PHE A 109 17.52 8.41 -12.17
N LEU A 110 17.70 8.94 -10.96
CA LEU A 110 16.91 8.55 -9.79
C LEU A 110 15.42 8.89 -9.94
N ILE A 111 15.08 10.06 -10.51
CA ILE A 111 13.69 10.41 -10.80
C ILE A 111 13.09 9.44 -11.82
N LEU A 112 13.82 9.12 -12.89
CA LEU A 112 13.31 8.19 -13.92
C LEU A 112 13.17 6.77 -13.38
N ALA A 113 14.17 6.27 -12.65
CA ALA A 113 14.15 4.94 -12.08
C ALA A 113 13.02 4.81 -11.05
N GLY A 114 12.96 5.70 -10.05
CA GLY A 114 11.90 5.66 -9.05
C GLY A 114 10.51 5.98 -9.62
N GLY A 115 10.42 6.90 -10.58
CA GLY A 115 9.18 7.28 -11.24
C GLY A 115 8.60 6.19 -12.16
N LEU A 116 9.44 5.38 -12.80
CA LEU A 116 9.01 4.19 -13.56
C LEU A 116 8.68 3.00 -12.65
N THR A 117 9.34 2.89 -11.50
CA THR A 117 9.05 1.85 -10.51
C THR A 117 7.74 2.08 -9.78
N ALA A 118 7.40 3.33 -9.44
CA ALA A 118 6.17 3.67 -8.72
C ALA A 118 4.87 3.08 -9.33
N PRO A 119 4.59 3.19 -10.64
CA PRO A 119 3.42 2.56 -11.24
C PRO A 119 3.49 1.03 -11.22
N VAL A 120 4.68 0.44 -11.30
CA VAL A 120 4.83 -1.02 -11.14
C VAL A 120 4.44 -1.44 -9.72
N ALA A 121 4.96 -0.76 -8.69
CA ALA A 121 4.60 -1.01 -7.30
C ALA A 121 3.09 -0.86 -7.06
N MET A 122 2.48 0.19 -7.63
CA MET A 122 1.03 0.40 -7.61
C MET A 122 0.29 -0.80 -8.19
N LEU A 123 0.63 -1.23 -9.41
CA LEU A 123 -0.03 -2.36 -10.07
C LEU A 123 0.10 -3.65 -9.26
N LEU A 124 1.30 -3.95 -8.76
CA LEU A 124 1.52 -5.13 -7.91
C LEU A 124 0.73 -5.06 -6.61
N GLY A 125 0.59 -3.88 -6.00
CA GLY A 125 -0.22 -3.71 -4.78
C GLY A 125 -1.71 -3.94 -5.03
N TRP A 126 -2.23 -3.58 -6.21
CA TRP A 126 -3.60 -3.91 -6.61
C TRP A 126 -3.81 -5.40 -6.89
N LEU A 127 -2.77 -6.10 -7.37
CA LEU A 127 -2.81 -7.56 -7.53
C LEU A 127 -2.79 -8.26 -6.16
N ASP A 128 -1.91 -7.84 -5.26
CA ASP A 128 -1.75 -8.43 -3.91
C ASP A 128 -2.95 -8.16 -3.01
N GLY A 129 -3.44 -6.92 -2.98
CA GLY A 129 -4.57 -6.51 -2.14
C GLY A 129 -5.95 -6.82 -2.72
N GLY A 130 -6.03 -7.44 -3.89
CA GLY A 130 -7.28 -7.70 -4.61
C GLY A 130 -8.01 -6.44 -5.08
N TRP A 131 -9.17 -6.63 -5.73
CA TRP A 131 -9.96 -5.53 -6.31
C TRP A 131 -11.03 -5.03 -5.35
N SER A 132 -10.77 -3.87 -4.73
CA SER A 132 -11.71 -3.18 -3.87
C SER A 132 -11.47 -1.68 -3.97
N LEU A 133 -12.55 -0.89 -4.11
CA LEU A 133 -12.46 0.57 -4.08
C LEU A 133 -12.52 1.12 -2.65
N TRP A 134 -13.14 0.37 -1.74
CA TRP A 134 -13.37 0.72 -0.35
C TRP A 134 -13.24 -0.54 0.50
N ASP A 135 -12.13 -0.64 1.22
CA ASP A 135 -11.86 -1.76 2.11
C ASP A 135 -12.56 -1.55 3.46
N ARG A 136 -12.93 -2.65 4.13
CA ARG A 136 -13.54 -2.58 5.48
C ARG A 136 -12.57 -1.94 6.49
N ASP A 137 -11.28 -2.20 6.30
CA ASP A 137 -10.21 -1.53 7.04
C ASP A 137 -9.87 -0.19 6.36
N GLN A 138 -10.00 0.89 7.13
CA GLN A 138 -9.67 2.23 6.67
C GLN A 138 -8.17 2.38 6.40
N ILE A 139 -7.30 1.70 7.15
CA ILE A 139 -5.84 1.75 6.92
C ILE A 139 -5.52 1.18 5.54
N MET A 140 -6.14 0.05 5.18
CA MET A 140 -6.01 -0.56 3.85
C MET A 140 -6.54 0.34 2.74
N THR A 141 -7.72 0.95 2.93
CA THR A 141 -8.28 1.89 1.96
C THR A 141 -7.32 3.06 1.70
N VAL A 142 -6.78 3.67 2.76
CA VAL A 142 -5.82 4.78 2.62
C VAL A 142 -4.53 4.31 1.98
N HIS A 143 -3.99 3.15 2.39
CA HIS A 143 -2.78 2.57 1.80
C HIS A 143 -2.94 2.38 0.28
N ARG A 144 -4.07 1.82 -0.16
CA ARG A 144 -4.36 1.56 -1.58
C ARG A 144 -4.41 2.84 -2.40
N TRP A 145 -5.17 3.84 -1.94
CA TRP A 145 -5.36 5.08 -2.69
C TRP A 145 -4.13 5.99 -2.64
N LEU A 146 -3.43 6.07 -1.50
CA LEU A 146 -2.17 6.80 -1.40
C LEU A 146 -1.09 6.14 -2.27
N GLY A 147 -0.98 4.81 -2.26
CA GLY A 147 -0.10 4.04 -3.15
C GLY A 147 -0.41 4.28 -4.63
N THR A 148 -1.70 4.36 -4.99
CA THR A 148 -2.14 4.71 -6.35
C THR A 148 -1.74 6.13 -6.74
N ALA A 149 -1.92 7.10 -5.84
CA ALA A 149 -1.51 8.48 -6.06
C ALA A 149 0.02 8.59 -6.25
N ILE A 150 0.81 7.83 -5.50
CA ILE A 150 2.27 7.74 -5.66
C ILE A 150 2.63 7.13 -7.03
N GLY A 151 1.95 6.05 -7.44
CA GLY A 151 2.15 5.42 -8.75
C GLY A 151 1.90 6.39 -9.92
N VAL A 152 0.77 7.08 -9.90
CA VAL A 152 0.42 8.10 -10.90
C VAL A 152 1.35 9.31 -10.83
N GLY A 153 1.71 9.76 -9.63
CA GLY A 153 2.66 10.85 -9.41
C GLY A 153 4.06 10.53 -9.97
N GLY A 154 4.51 9.28 -9.85
CA GLY A 154 5.74 8.78 -10.45
C GLY A 154 5.74 8.87 -11.97
N LEU A 155 4.65 8.46 -12.63
CA LEU A 155 4.47 8.64 -14.08
C LEU A 155 4.50 10.13 -14.47
N GLY A 156 3.85 10.99 -13.69
CA GLY A 156 3.88 12.44 -13.89
C GLY A 156 5.29 13.02 -13.79
N LEU A 157 6.10 12.56 -12.84
CA LEU A 157 7.52 12.93 -12.71
C LEU A 157 8.35 12.50 -13.93
N VAL A 158 8.15 11.27 -14.41
CA VAL A 158 8.82 10.77 -15.63
C VAL A 158 8.47 11.67 -16.82
N ALA A 159 7.18 11.94 -17.04
CA ALA A 159 6.73 12.82 -18.12
C ALA A 159 7.33 14.24 -17.99
N TRP A 160 7.38 14.80 -16.78
CA TRP A 160 8.00 16.10 -16.52
C TRP A 160 9.48 16.09 -16.92
N VAL A 161 10.25 15.13 -16.43
CA VAL A 161 11.70 15.06 -16.69
C VAL A 161 12.00 14.89 -18.18
N LEU A 162 11.21 14.08 -18.89
CA LEU A 162 11.35 13.92 -20.34
C LEU A 162 11.01 15.21 -21.10
N ALA A 163 9.99 15.96 -20.66
CA ALA A 163 9.62 17.23 -21.27
C ALA A 163 10.57 18.39 -20.92
N ARG A 164 11.23 18.35 -19.75
CA ARG A 164 12.08 19.43 -19.24
C ARG A 164 13.38 18.90 -18.61
N PRO A 165 14.28 18.29 -19.40
CA PRO A 165 15.46 17.60 -18.89
C PRO A 165 16.44 18.51 -18.13
N SER A 166 16.46 19.82 -18.43
CA SER A 166 17.32 20.80 -17.74
C SER A 166 16.75 21.33 -16.41
N HIS A 167 15.55 20.91 -16.00
CA HIS A 167 14.85 21.46 -14.83
C HIS A 167 14.71 20.45 -13.68
N VAL A 168 15.55 19.41 -13.65
CA VAL A 168 15.53 18.34 -12.62
C VAL A 168 15.81 18.82 -11.19
N ARG A 169 16.25 20.07 -11.03
CA ARG A 169 16.56 20.70 -9.73
C ARG A 169 15.87 22.05 -9.51
N GLY A 170 14.91 22.40 -10.37
CA GLY A 170 14.13 23.63 -10.20
C GLY A 170 13.24 23.57 -8.94
N ASN A 171 12.85 24.73 -8.40
CA ASN A 171 12.04 24.81 -7.18
C ASN A 171 10.75 23.98 -7.25
N ALA A 172 10.10 23.95 -8.43
CA ALA A 172 8.89 23.16 -8.62
C ALA A 172 9.16 21.65 -8.59
N MET A 173 10.25 21.19 -9.20
CA MET A 173 10.66 19.77 -9.13
C MET A 173 10.98 19.37 -7.69
N LEU A 174 11.71 20.23 -6.95
CA LEU A 174 12.00 20.01 -5.53
C LEU A 174 10.73 19.92 -4.69
N ALA A 175 9.77 20.82 -4.89
CA ALA A 175 8.51 20.80 -4.17
C ALA A 175 7.76 19.48 -4.41
N VAL A 176 7.68 19.01 -5.67
CA VAL A 176 7.05 17.72 -6.00
C VAL A 176 7.82 16.55 -5.37
N LEU A 177 9.15 16.55 -5.43
CA LEU A 177 9.97 15.50 -4.80
C LEU A 177 9.82 15.46 -3.27
N VAL A 178 9.66 16.60 -2.62
CA VAL A 178 9.35 16.67 -1.18
C VAL A 178 7.98 16.05 -0.89
N VAL A 179 6.95 16.44 -1.64
CA VAL A 179 5.59 15.88 -1.49
C VAL A 179 5.59 14.37 -1.72
N MET A 180 6.25 13.90 -2.79
CA MET A 180 6.37 12.48 -3.11
C MET A 180 7.12 11.71 -2.01
N THR A 181 8.22 12.27 -1.50
CA THR A 181 8.99 11.65 -0.41
C THR A 181 8.16 11.56 0.86
N ALA A 182 7.45 12.62 1.24
CA ALA A 182 6.56 12.61 2.40
C ALA A 182 5.43 11.57 2.22
N ALA A 183 4.82 11.52 1.04
CA ALA A 183 3.79 10.52 0.72
C ALA A 183 4.33 9.08 0.84
N ILE A 184 5.55 8.82 0.36
CA ILE A 184 6.21 7.50 0.48
C ILE A 184 6.48 7.14 1.94
N LEU A 185 6.90 8.09 2.77
CA LEU A 185 7.11 7.85 4.20
C LEU A 185 5.80 7.49 4.91
N VAL A 186 4.72 8.24 4.63
CA VAL A 186 3.38 7.93 5.15
C VAL A 186 2.91 6.56 4.64
N GLN A 187 3.11 6.26 3.36
CA GLN A 187 2.78 4.96 2.77
C GLN A 187 3.54 3.82 3.46
N GLY A 188 4.82 4.01 3.78
CA GLY A 188 5.63 3.06 4.53
C GLY A 188 5.08 2.79 5.93
N TRP A 189 4.64 3.83 6.65
CA TRP A 189 3.96 3.66 7.93
C TRP A 189 2.65 2.88 7.79
N HIS A 190 1.83 3.19 6.78
CA HIS A 190 0.60 2.42 6.51
C HIS A 190 0.90 0.94 6.19
N GLY A 191 1.96 0.66 5.43
CA GLY A 191 2.41 -0.70 5.16
C GLY A 191 2.80 -1.45 6.43
N GLY A 192 3.55 -0.80 7.33
CA GLY A 192 3.87 -1.34 8.65
C GLY A 192 2.62 -1.59 9.50
N ALA A 193 1.67 -0.65 9.50
CA ALA A 193 0.43 -0.76 10.25
C ALA A 193 -0.47 -1.93 9.79
N LEU A 194 -0.47 -2.25 8.49
CA LEU A 194 -1.23 -3.40 7.95
C LEU A 194 -0.69 -4.75 8.43
N ILE A 195 0.63 -4.85 8.63
CA ILE A 195 1.28 -6.12 9.02
C ILE A 195 1.41 -6.25 10.54
N HIS A 196 1.64 -5.13 11.23
CA HIS A 196 2.02 -5.12 12.65
C HIS A 196 1.01 -4.39 13.56
N GLY A 197 -0.06 -3.81 13.00
CA GLY A 197 -1.06 -3.03 13.72
C GLY A 197 -0.71 -1.54 13.84
N VAL A 198 -1.70 -0.70 14.17
CA VAL A 198 -1.52 0.77 14.22
C VAL A 198 -0.51 1.24 15.27
N ASP A 199 -0.33 0.46 16.34
CA ASP A 199 0.60 0.74 17.44
C ASP A 199 1.97 0.10 17.24
N HIS A 200 2.34 -0.30 16.01
CA HIS A 200 3.60 -1.02 15.71
C HIS A 200 4.90 -0.28 16.04
N LEU A 201 4.83 1.00 16.41
CA LEU A 201 5.97 1.80 16.87
C LEU A 201 5.92 2.12 18.37
N ALA A 202 4.90 1.64 19.09
CA ALA A 202 4.82 1.78 20.54
C ALA A 202 5.87 0.88 21.22
N TRP A 203 6.41 1.35 22.34
CA TRP A 203 7.46 0.69 23.13
C TRP A 203 7.04 0.57 24.60
#